data_AF-A0A957LSK8-F1
#
_entry.id   AF-A0A957LSK8-F1
#
_cell.length_a   1.000
_cell.length_b   1.000
_cell.length_c   1.000
_cell.angle_alpha   90.00
_cell.angle_beta   90.00
_cell.angle_gamma   90.00
#
_symmetry.space_group_name_H-M   'P 1'
#
loop_
_entity.id
_entity.type
_entity.pdbx_description
1 polymer ?
#
loop_
_entity_poly.entity_id
_entity_poly.type
_entity_poly.pdbx_seq_one_letter_code
_entity_poly.pdbx_strand_id
1 'polypeptide(L)'
;MTTEPFAYFLNTIQPAIEDHEPIVRRLSSMRGQYYDAAAFDAQLAAHDTVLYEVYMVERPAVEGELSSGLTILHPGKVGDEYFMTKGHFHAILETGEVYYCLGGSGR
;
A
#
# COMPACT_ATOMS: atom_id res chain seq x y z
N MET A 1 -27.58 7.88 10.50
CA MET A 1 -26.67 7.42 11.57
C MET A 1 -25.72 8.57 11.85
N THR A 2 -25.59 9.02 13.09
CA THR A 2 -24.57 10.00 13.46
C THR A 2 -23.27 9.24 13.71
N THR A 3 -22.30 9.40 12.84
CA THR A 3 -20.94 8.94 13.06
C THR A 3 -20.28 9.83 14.12
N GLU A 4 -19.64 9.22 15.11
CA GLU A 4 -18.88 9.97 16.11
C GLU A 4 -17.54 10.45 15.51
N PRO A 5 -17.07 11.66 15.86
CA PRO A 5 -15.73 12.09 15.51
C PRO A 5 -14.69 11.12 16.08
N PHE A 6 -13.64 10.85 15.30
CA PHE A 6 -12.56 9.96 15.68
C PHE A 6 -11.20 10.56 15.32
N ALA A 7 -10.15 10.03 15.93
CA ALA A 7 -8.77 10.33 15.58
C ALA A 7 -7.96 9.03 15.64
N TYR A 8 -6.89 8.97 14.87
CA TYR A 8 -5.89 7.92 14.93
C TYR A 8 -4.50 8.56 14.84
N PHE A 9 -3.50 7.87 15.36
CA PHE A 9 -2.14 8.36 15.43
C PHE A 9 -1.26 7.70 14.37
N LEU A 10 -0.50 8.53 13.66
CA LEU A 10 0.52 8.09 12.71
C LEU A 10 1.89 8.15 13.40
N ASN A 11 2.52 7.00 13.61
CA ASN A 11 3.89 6.96 14.09
C ASN A 11 4.84 7.12 12.90
N THR A 12 5.61 8.20 12.85
CA THR A 12 6.53 8.46 11.73
C THR A 12 7.96 7.97 11.97
N ILE A 13 8.29 7.52 13.20
CA ILE A 13 9.60 6.95 13.54
C ILE A 13 9.63 5.46 13.19
N GLN A 14 8.56 4.76 13.58
CA GLN A 14 8.26 3.41 13.14
C GLN A 14 6.93 3.48 12.38
N PRO A 15 6.97 3.67 11.04
CA PRO A 15 5.78 3.86 10.22
C PRO A 15 4.68 2.85 10.53
N ALA A 16 3.58 3.34 11.11
CA ALA A 16 2.39 2.56 11.42
C ALA A 16 1.22 3.50 11.75
N ILE A 17 -0.01 2.98 11.64
CA ILE A 17 -1.17 3.56 12.30
C ILE A 17 -1.35 2.81 13.63
N GLU A 18 -1.35 3.52 14.75
CA GLU A 18 -1.52 2.91 16.08
C GLU A 18 -2.84 2.14 16.17
N ASP A 19 -2.81 0.98 16.83
CA ASP A 19 -3.95 0.07 17.01
C ASP A 19 -4.58 -0.48 15.71
N HIS A 20 -3.86 -0.41 14.58
CA HIS A 20 -4.28 -0.99 13.30
C HIS A 20 -3.26 -2.03 12.83
N GLU A 21 -3.75 -3.07 12.15
CA GLU A 21 -2.90 -4.08 11.52
C GLU A 21 -2.80 -3.83 10.01
N PRO A 22 -1.60 -3.95 9.40
CA PRO A 22 -1.44 -3.73 7.98
C PRO A 22 -1.87 -4.95 7.16
N ILE A 23 -2.33 -4.68 5.94
CA ILE A 23 -2.33 -5.67 4.87
C ILE A 23 -0.91 -5.75 4.32
N VAL A 24 -0.26 -6.90 4.51
CA VAL A 24 1.10 -7.16 4.01
C VAL A 24 1.05 -7.74 2.60
N ARG A 25 1.74 -7.09 1.65
CA ARG A 25 1.85 -7.54 0.26
C ARG A 25 3.25 -8.03 -0.02
N ARG A 26 3.37 -9.34 -0.21
CA ARG A 26 4.62 -10.03 -0.54
C ARG A 26 4.79 -10.21 -2.05
N LEU A 27 5.98 -10.59 -2.48
CA LEU A 27 6.33 -10.83 -3.87
C LEU A 27 5.37 -11.82 -4.55
N SER A 28 4.98 -12.89 -3.86
CA SER A 28 3.98 -13.87 -4.29
C SER A 28 2.62 -13.24 -4.66
N SER A 29 2.27 -12.09 -4.08
CA SER A 29 1.04 -11.35 -4.40
C SER A 29 1.11 -10.62 -5.74
N MET A 30 2.30 -10.46 -6.33
CA MET A 30 2.58 -9.65 -7.53
C MET A 30 2.90 -10.49 -8.79
N ARG A 31 2.46 -11.75 -8.84
CA ARG A 31 2.66 -12.60 -10.03
C ARG A 31 2.10 -11.90 -11.28
N GLY A 32 2.94 -11.83 -12.32
CA GLY A 32 2.60 -11.19 -13.60
C GLY A 32 2.54 -9.66 -13.56
N GLN A 33 3.02 -9.01 -12.50
CA GLN A 33 3.05 -7.54 -12.39
C GLN A 33 4.40 -6.94 -12.79
N TYR A 34 5.48 -7.73 -12.78
CA TYR A 34 6.82 -7.30 -13.17
C TYR A 34 7.14 -7.78 -14.59
N TYR A 35 7.90 -6.98 -15.33
CA TYR A 35 8.32 -7.27 -16.70
C TYR A 35 9.28 -8.46 -16.78
N ASP A 36 10.28 -8.51 -15.90
CA ASP A 36 11.25 -9.61 -15.85
C ASP A 36 10.72 -10.79 -15.01
N ALA A 37 9.98 -11.67 -15.68
CA ALA A 37 9.41 -12.87 -15.06
C ALA A 37 10.48 -13.82 -14.50
N ALA A 38 11.66 -13.89 -15.12
CA ALA A 38 12.73 -14.79 -14.68
C ALA A 38 13.37 -14.29 -13.38
N ALA A 39 13.64 -12.98 -13.29
CA ALA A 39 14.10 -12.36 -12.05
C ALA A 39 13.06 -12.48 -10.94
N PHE A 40 11.77 -12.28 -11.26
CA PHE A 40 10.67 -12.46 -10.32
C PHE A 40 10.65 -13.88 -9.74
N ASP A 41 10.65 -14.90 -10.60
CA ASP A 41 10.56 -16.29 -10.17
C ASP A 41 11.81 -16.73 -9.39
N ALA A 42 13.00 -16.30 -9.80
CA ALA A 42 14.24 -16.57 -9.09
C ALA A 42 14.24 -15.95 -7.68
N GLN A 43 13.80 -14.70 -7.56
CA GLN A 43 13.71 -14.02 -6.27
C GLN A 43 12.65 -14.65 -5.37
N LEU A 44 11.49 -15.02 -5.91
CA LEU A 44 10.42 -15.66 -5.16
C LEU A 44 10.82 -17.07 -4.67
N ALA A 45 11.58 -17.82 -5.48
CA ALA A 45 12.13 -19.11 -5.07
C ALA A 45 13.16 -18.97 -3.92
N ALA A 46 13.90 -17.88 -3.88
CA ALA A 46 14.84 -17.59 -2.81
C ALA A 46 14.14 -17.12 -1.52
N HIS A 47 13.22 -16.16 -1.63
CA HIS A 47 12.49 -15.61 -0.48
C HIS A 47 11.23 -14.81 -0.89
N ASP A 48 10.08 -15.10 -0.28
CA ASP A 48 8.84 -14.35 -0.48
C ASP A 48 8.85 -13.00 0.25
N THR A 49 9.57 -12.06 -0.35
CA THR A 49 9.92 -10.74 0.20
C THR A 49 8.69 -9.86 0.38
N VAL A 50 8.61 -9.16 1.52
CA VAL A 50 7.59 -8.12 1.73
C VAL A 50 7.93 -6.93 0.83
N LEU A 51 6.97 -6.52 0.00
CA LEU A 51 7.13 -5.41 -0.92
C LEU A 51 6.56 -4.13 -0.32
N TYR A 52 5.35 -4.20 0.21
CA TYR A 52 4.71 -3.06 0.86
C TYR A 52 3.65 -3.50 1.86
N GLU A 53 3.31 -2.59 2.75
CA GLU A 53 2.30 -2.74 3.79
C GLU A 53 1.31 -1.60 3.68
N VAL A 54 0.01 -1.89 3.85
CA VAL A 54 -1.05 -0.88 3.77
C VAL A 54 -1.90 -0.94 5.03
N TYR A 55 -1.96 0.17 5.76
CA TYR A 55 -2.93 0.40 6.81
C TYR A 55 -4.12 1.14 6.20
N MET A 56 -5.33 0.69 6.51
CA MET A 56 -6.57 1.31 6.07
C MET A 56 -7.39 1.69 7.29
N VAL A 57 -7.83 2.94 7.36
CA VAL A 57 -8.84 3.39 8.31
C VAL A 57 -10.17 3.36 7.57
N GLU A 58 -10.84 2.22 7.66
CA GLU A 58 -12.07 1.98 6.89
C GLU A 58 -13.22 2.88 7.34
N ARG A 59 -13.93 3.40 6.34
CA ARG A 59 -15.15 4.20 6.50
C ARG A 59 -16.27 3.58 5.68
N PRO A 60 -17.55 3.84 6.02
CA PRO A 60 -18.66 3.40 5.19
C PRO A 60 -18.46 3.85 3.74
N ALA A 61 -18.62 2.92 2.80
CA ALA A 61 -18.49 3.20 1.37
C ALA A 61 -19.74 3.93 0.83
N VAL A 62 -19.93 5.16 1.27
CA VAL A 62 -21.03 6.05 0.90
C VAL A 62 -20.46 7.38 0.40
N GLU A 63 -21.21 8.07 -0.46
CA GLU A 63 -20.80 9.36 -1.00
C GLU A 63 -20.55 10.39 0.11
N GLY A 64 -19.44 11.13 0.00
CA GLY A 64 -19.05 12.17 0.96
C GLY A 64 -18.21 11.70 2.15
N GLU A 65 -18.12 10.39 2.42
CA GLU A 65 -17.15 9.86 3.41
C GLU A 65 -15.73 9.81 2.82
N LEU A 66 -14.73 9.96 3.69
CA LEU A 66 -13.31 9.96 3.31
C LEU A 66 -12.57 8.81 3.99
N SER A 67 -12.15 7.83 3.20
CA SER A 67 -11.20 6.81 3.65
C SER A 67 -9.79 7.38 3.68
N SER A 68 -8.96 6.87 4.58
CA SER A 68 -7.55 7.26 4.69
C SER A 68 -6.70 6.06 5.08
N GLY A 69 -5.40 6.14 4.82
CA GLY A 69 -4.48 5.04 5.05
C GLY A 69 -3.02 5.44 4.96
N LEU A 70 -2.16 4.49 5.28
CA LEU A 70 -0.71 4.61 5.22
C LEU A 70 -0.17 3.46 4.38
N THR A 71 0.65 3.77 3.38
CA THR A 71 1.43 2.76 2.66
C THR A 71 2.90 2.88 3.03
N ILE A 72 3.52 1.76 3.36
CA ILE A 72 4.96 1.62 3.56
C ILE A 72 5.48 0.78 2.40
N LEU A 73 6.13 1.42 1.43
CA LEU A 73 6.75 0.75 0.29
C LEU A 73 8.23 0.48 0.61
N HIS A 74 8.61 -0.79 0.68
CA HIS A 74 9.98 -1.18 0.99
C HIS A 74 10.89 -0.99 -0.23
N PRO A 75 12.15 -0.57 -0.02
CA PRO A 75 13.10 -0.42 -1.12
C PRO A 75 13.51 -1.79 -1.67
N GLY A 76 13.56 -1.90 -3.00
CA GLY A 76 14.00 -3.10 -3.67
C GLY A 76 13.72 -3.06 -5.16
N LYS A 77 14.15 -4.12 -5.85
CA LYS A 77 13.90 -4.31 -7.27
C LYS A 77 13.59 -5.77 -7.57
N VAL A 78 12.85 -5.99 -8.66
CA VAL A 78 12.76 -7.26 -9.37
C VAL A 78 13.41 -7.05 -10.74
N GLY A 79 14.59 -7.63 -10.95
CA GLY A 79 15.43 -7.25 -12.09
C GLY A 79 15.78 -5.76 -12.03
N ASP A 80 15.38 -5.00 -13.05
CA ASP A 80 15.61 -3.55 -13.13
C ASP A 80 14.46 -2.69 -12.62
N GLU A 81 13.27 -3.27 -12.39
CA GLU A 81 12.06 -2.58 -11.95
C GLU A 81 12.04 -2.43 -10.42
N TYR A 82 11.76 -1.22 -9.93
CA TYR A 82 11.59 -0.98 -8.51
C TYR A 82 10.34 -1.67 -7.96
N PHE A 83 10.37 -2.03 -6.68
CA PHE A 83 9.17 -2.46 -5.97
C PHE A 83 8.08 -1.39 -6.10
N MET A 84 6.85 -1.85 -6.29
CA MET A 84 5.68 -1.00 -6.51
C MET A 84 4.43 -1.61 -5.88
N THR A 85 3.39 -0.80 -5.71
CA THR A 85 2.05 -1.31 -5.39
C THR A 85 1.44 -2.00 -6.63
N LYS A 86 0.33 -2.73 -6.45
CA LYS A 86 -0.37 -3.36 -7.59
C LYS A 86 -0.90 -2.35 -8.61
N GLY A 87 -1.22 -1.13 -8.16
CA GLY A 87 -2.06 -0.22 -8.90
C GLY A 87 -3.51 -0.71 -9.00
N HIS A 88 -4.44 0.22 -9.15
CA HIS A 88 -5.84 -0.07 -9.46
C HIS A 88 -6.52 1.19 -9.99
N PHE A 89 -7.65 1.01 -10.67
CA PHE A 89 -8.59 2.09 -10.95
C PHE A 89 -9.63 2.15 -9.84
N HIS A 90 -10.11 3.36 -9.55
CA HIS A 90 -11.32 3.50 -8.75
C HIS A 90 -12.53 2.90 -9.50
N ALA A 91 -13.42 2.26 -8.74
CA ALA A 91 -14.67 1.73 -9.27
C ALA A 91 -15.61 2.86 -9.75
N ILE A 92 -15.55 4.01 -9.09
CA ILE A 92 -16.26 5.24 -9.47
C ILE A 92 -15.21 6.21 -10.02
N LEU A 93 -15.31 6.54 -11.31
CA LEU A 93 -14.27 7.28 -12.04
C LEU A 93 -14.07 8.71 -11.51
N GLU A 94 -15.09 9.29 -10.91
CA GLU A 94 -15.09 10.67 -10.40
C GLU A 94 -14.54 10.79 -8.98
N THR A 95 -14.18 9.66 -8.34
CA THR A 95 -13.54 9.67 -7.03
C THR A 95 -12.10 10.17 -7.15
N GLY A 96 -11.80 11.30 -6.50
CA GLY A 96 -10.44 11.79 -6.36
C GLY A 96 -9.68 11.09 -5.24
N GLU A 97 -8.35 11.08 -5.31
CA GLU A 97 -7.46 10.60 -4.25
C GLU A 97 -6.28 11.56 -4.13
N VAL A 98 -5.80 11.76 -2.89
CA VAL A 98 -4.69 12.66 -2.58
C VAL A 98 -3.65 11.88 -1.80
N TYR A 99 -2.41 11.90 -2.30
CA TYR A 99 -1.25 11.31 -1.63
C TYR A 99 -0.37 12.40 -1.01
N TYR A 100 0.14 12.13 0.19
CA TYR A 100 1.15 12.95 0.84
C TYR A 100 2.34 12.08 1.28
N CYS A 101 3.52 12.40 0.77
CA CYS A 101 4.73 11.64 1.11
C CYS A 101 5.23 12.05 2.51
N LEU A 102 5.26 11.08 3.42
CA LEU A 102 5.76 11.27 4.80
C LEU A 102 7.26 11.04 4.94
N GLY A 103 7.88 10.27 4.04
CA GLY A 103 9.31 9.96 4.08
C GLY A 103 9.79 9.10 2.91
N GLY A 104 11.10 9.08 2.72
CA GLY A 104 11.76 8.37 1.62
C GLY A 104 11.74 9.16 0.30
N SER A 105 11.94 8.44 -0.80
CA SER A 105 11.92 9.00 -2.16
C SER A 105 11.27 8.02 -3.11
N GLY A 106 10.28 8.48 -3.87
CA GLY A 106 9.51 7.68 -4.83
C GLY A 106 8.79 8.58 -5.82
N ARG A 107 7.93 7.99 -6.64
CA ARG A 107 7.03 8.68 -7.58
C ARG A 107 5.72 7.94 -7.70
#